data_AF-A0A354XA94-F1
#
_entry.id   AF-A0A354XA94-F1
#
_cell.length_a   1.000
_cell.length_b   1.000
_cell.length_c   1.000
_cell.angle_alpha   90.00
_cell.angle_beta   90.00
_cell.angle_gamma   90.00
#
_symmetry.space_group_name_H-M   'P 1'
#
loop_
_entity.id
_entity.type
_entity.pdbx_description
1 polymer ?
#
loop_
_entity_poly.entity_id
_entity_poly.type
_entity_poly.pdbx_seq_one_letter_code
_entity_poly.pdbx_strand_id
1 'polypeptide(L)'
;MNDLFSWIKEEGLVGRGGACYPVWKKWEAVRQASGAKKYVICNASEGEPGVFKDAHLLEMFPEKVFEGLRLAMEFVETKEAFFNFNRSLYERLSSKMEYVSRQMRKQGYAITFFKETPSYIGGEETALLNAIEGKRVEPRLKPPYPSQAGLFGCPTLIHNVETLFDIACVADNTFTHERFYSISENEKPLGVHHLPDDWTIRQVLEEAECVPSYDFFVQVGGSASGPVFGSDQAETEHVSGAGSIEMYPLTTDPKELLQHWFDFYARESCGKCTPCKMGSYNLAQLLKASQEIPWQEIMEIVDTMEATSFCALGSSIATPIKTYRRNILGLG
;
A
#
# COMPACT_ATOMS: atom_id res chain seq x y z
N MET A 1 1.96 -0.76 -28.55
CA MET A 1 3.02 -1.22 -27.60
C MET A 1 4.22 -0.28 -27.55
N ASN A 2 4.87 0.07 -28.67
CA ASN A 2 5.98 1.05 -28.66
C ASN A 2 5.59 2.45 -28.15
N ASP A 3 4.30 2.77 -28.11
CA ASP A 3 3.80 4.06 -27.63
C ASP A 3 3.36 4.06 -26.15
N LEU A 4 3.04 2.89 -25.57
CA LEU A 4 2.50 2.83 -24.20
C LEU A 4 3.49 3.35 -23.15
N PHE A 5 4.78 3.06 -23.32
CA PHE A 5 5.80 3.59 -22.40
C PHE A 5 5.89 5.12 -22.45
N SER A 6 5.78 5.69 -23.66
CA SER A 6 5.76 7.14 -23.85
C SER A 6 4.52 7.74 -23.20
N TRP A 7 3.34 7.17 -23.44
CA TRP A 7 2.09 7.62 -22.82
C TRP A 7 2.14 7.53 -21.29
N ILE A 8 2.58 6.40 -20.70
CA ILE A 8 2.75 6.27 -19.24
C ILE A 8 3.67 7.38 -18.68
N LYS A 9 4.71 7.75 -19.43
CA LYS A 9 5.66 8.79 -19.03
C LYS A 9 5.06 10.20 -19.17
N GLU A 10 4.33 10.45 -20.26
CA GLU A 10 3.65 11.73 -20.56
C GLU A 10 2.51 12.01 -19.57
N GLU A 11 1.68 11.00 -19.30
CA GLU A 11 0.61 11.04 -18.28
C GLU A 11 1.15 11.09 -16.84
N GLY A 12 2.47 10.94 -16.65
CA GLY A 12 3.10 11.03 -15.33
C GLY A 12 2.67 9.95 -14.34
N LEU A 13 2.25 8.77 -14.82
CA LEU A 13 1.66 7.73 -13.97
C LEU A 13 2.61 7.26 -12.85
N VAL A 14 2.07 7.21 -11.63
CA VAL A 14 2.76 6.79 -10.41
C VAL A 14 2.18 5.52 -9.81
N GLY A 15 2.98 4.80 -9.04
CA GLY A 15 2.51 3.62 -8.31
C GLY A 15 1.51 3.98 -7.21
N ARG A 16 0.36 3.31 -7.21
CA ARG A 16 -0.77 3.52 -6.29
C ARG A 16 -0.71 2.69 -5.00
N GLY A 17 0.40 1.98 -4.77
CA GLY A 17 0.64 1.18 -3.56
C GLY A 17 1.24 1.94 -2.37
N GLY A 18 1.32 3.28 -2.43
CA GLY A 18 1.80 4.12 -1.33
C GLY A 18 3.00 4.99 -1.67
N ALA A 19 4.05 4.42 -2.28
CA ALA A 19 5.30 5.14 -2.52
C ALA A 19 5.26 6.16 -3.68
N CYS A 20 4.18 6.19 -4.48
CA CYS A 20 4.01 7.10 -5.62
C CYS A 20 5.21 7.15 -6.58
N TYR A 21 5.93 6.03 -6.73
CA TYR A 21 7.11 5.98 -7.57
C TYR A 21 6.72 5.94 -9.05
N PRO A 22 7.39 6.70 -9.96
CA PRO A 22 7.03 6.76 -11.37
C PRO A 22 7.07 5.38 -12.05
N VAL A 23 5.96 5.00 -12.69
CA VAL A 23 5.79 3.68 -13.31
C VAL A 23 6.81 3.46 -14.43
N TRP A 24 6.99 4.46 -15.30
CA TRP A 24 7.93 4.38 -16.42
C TRP A 24 9.38 4.12 -15.97
N LYS A 25 9.80 4.68 -14.82
CA LYS A 25 11.16 4.45 -14.28
C LYS A 25 11.35 2.99 -13.84
N LYS A 26 10.33 2.37 -13.22
CA LYS A 26 10.37 0.94 -12.87
C LYS A 26 10.46 0.07 -14.11
N TRP A 27 9.66 0.39 -15.13
CA TRP A 27 9.64 -0.31 -16.41
C TRP A 27 11.00 -0.23 -17.11
N GLU A 28 11.57 0.98 -17.22
CA GLU A 28 12.87 1.21 -17.82
C GLU A 28 13.98 0.42 -17.10
N ALA A 29 14.02 0.47 -15.76
CA ALA A 29 15.02 -0.24 -14.97
C ALA A 29 14.98 -1.75 -15.19
N VAL A 30 13.80 -2.38 -15.18
CA VAL A 30 13.65 -3.83 -15.42
C VAL A 30 14.01 -4.19 -16.86
N ARG A 31 13.64 -3.34 -17.84
CA ARG A 31 13.95 -3.60 -19.25
C ARG A 31 15.45 -3.55 -19.53
N GLN A 32 16.16 -2.59 -18.94
CA GLN A 32 17.60 -2.39 -19.09
C GLN A 32 18.44 -3.39 -18.28
N ALA A 33 17.87 -4.03 -17.26
CA ALA A 33 18.59 -4.99 -16.45
C ALA A 33 19.04 -6.23 -17.26
N SER A 34 20.24 -6.72 -16.96
CA SER A 34 20.81 -7.91 -17.58
C SER A 34 20.07 -9.18 -17.17
N GLY A 35 19.83 -10.07 -18.12
CA GLY A 35 19.19 -11.37 -17.89
C GLY A 35 18.12 -11.66 -18.93
N ALA A 36 18.09 -12.90 -19.43
CA ALA A 36 17.11 -13.31 -20.43
C ALA A 36 15.71 -13.50 -19.84
N LYS A 37 15.60 -13.84 -18.55
CA LYS A 37 14.31 -14.07 -17.87
C LYS A 37 13.98 -12.89 -16.96
N LYS A 38 12.74 -12.40 -17.07
CA LYS A 38 12.18 -11.30 -16.27
C LYS A 38 10.81 -11.74 -15.73
N TYR A 39 10.44 -11.22 -14.57
CA TYR A 39 9.15 -11.51 -13.94
C TYR A 39 8.31 -10.25 -13.79
N VAL A 40 7.00 -10.43 -13.83
CA VAL A 40 6.03 -9.41 -13.41
C VAL A 40 5.21 -9.96 -12.24
N ILE A 41 4.96 -9.12 -11.24
CA ILE A 41 4.16 -9.44 -10.07
C ILE A 41 3.08 -8.38 -9.91
N CYS A 42 1.82 -8.82 -9.84
CA CYS A 42 0.74 -8.03 -9.28
C CYS A 42 0.70 -8.26 -7.76
N ASN A 43 0.78 -7.19 -6.97
CA ASN A 43 0.70 -7.25 -5.52
C ASN A 43 -0.70 -6.82 -5.03
N ALA A 44 -1.52 -7.81 -4.64
CA ALA A 44 -2.83 -7.63 -4.01
C ALA A 44 -2.83 -8.17 -2.56
N SER A 45 -1.75 -7.87 -1.82
CA SER A 45 -1.64 -8.15 -0.38
C SER A 45 -2.66 -7.34 0.42
N GLU A 46 -2.82 -6.06 0.08
CA GLU A 46 -3.74 -5.12 0.74
C GLU A 46 -3.67 -5.22 2.29
N GLY A 47 -2.45 -5.16 2.83
CA GLY A 47 -2.18 -5.41 4.25
C GLY A 47 -2.23 -4.17 5.15
N GLU A 48 -2.37 -2.96 4.59
CA GLU A 48 -2.50 -1.72 5.37
C GLU A 48 -3.95 -1.55 5.85
N PRO A 49 -4.19 -1.37 7.17
CA PRO A 49 -5.52 -1.10 7.69
C PRO A 49 -6.21 0.07 7.00
N GLY A 50 -7.53 -0.05 6.79
CA GLY A 50 -8.36 0.95 6.11
C GLY A 50 -8.16 1.03 4.59
N VAL A 51 -7.31 0.20 3.99
CA VAL A 51 -7.21 0.07 2.53
C VAL A 51 -8.02 -1.14 2.08
N PHE A 52 -8.97 -0.91 1.19
CA PHE A 52 -9.83 -1.97 0.60
C PHE A 52 -10.21 -1.71 -0.87
N LYS A 53 -9.49 -0.78 -1.52
CA LYS A 53 -9.67 -0.39 -2.93
C LYS A 53 -9.23 -1.48 -3.91
N ASP A 54 -8.19 -2.25 -3.60
CA ASP A 54 -7.66 -3.29 -4.48
C ASP A 54 -8.64 -4.47 -4.51
N ALA A 55 -9.20 -4.82 -3.35
CA ALA A 55 -10.30 -5.78 -3.28
C ALA A 55 -11.49 -5.34 -4.14
N HIS A 56 -11.91 -4.07 -4.03
CA HIS A 56 -12.99 -3.51 -4.85
C HIS A 56 -12.67 -3.57 -6.35
N LEU A 57 -11.46 -3.18 -6.76
CA LEU A 57 -11.00 -3.24 -8.14
C LEU A 57 -11.03 -4.66 -8.72
N LEU A 58 -10.60 -5.66 -7.94
CA LEU A 58 -10.61 -7.05 -8.38
C LEU A 58 -12.02 -7.65 -8.43
N GLU A 59 -12.92 -7.17 -7.57
CA GLU A 59 -14.32 -7.55 -7.60
C GLU A 59 -15.05 -6.94 -8.81
N MET A 60 -14.80 -5.66 -9.10
CA MET A 60 -15.54 -4.91 -10.12
C MET A 60 -14.90 -4.98 -11.50
N PHE A 61 -13.57 -4.81 -11.60
CA PHE A 61 -12.84 -4.61 -12.86
C PHE A 61 -11.64 -5.56 -13.07
N PRO A 62 -11.74 -6.87 -12.80
CA PRO A 62 -10.57 -7.74 -12.90
C PRO A 62 -10.07 -7.92 -14.33
N GLU A 63 -10.93 -7.88 -15.35
CA GLU A 63 -10.44 -7.93 -16.74
C GLU A 63 -9.48 -6.78 -17.02
N LYS A 64 -9.80 -5.57 -16.55
CA LYS A 64 -8.97 -4.36 -16.74
C LYS A 64 -7.64 -4.47 -15.97
N VAL A 65 -7.64 -4.98 -14.74
CA VAL A 65 -6.41 -5.24 -13.96
C VAL A 65 -5.51 -6.27 -14.67
N PHE A 66 -6.09 -7.37 -15.14
CA PHE A 66 -5.32 -8.41 -15.85
C PHE A 66 -4.83 -7.95 -17.23
N GLU A 67 -5.55 -7.03 -17.87
CA GLU A 67 -5.09 -6.37 -19.08
C GLU A 67 -3.85 -5.52 -18.82
N GLY A 68 -3.86 -4.72 -17.74
CA GLY A 68 -2.68 -3.98 -17.30
C GLY A 68 -1.49 -4.89 -16.97
N LEU A 69 -1.76 -6.04 -16.33
CA LEU A 69 -0.76 -7.06 -16.09
C LEU A 69 -0.18 -7.60 -17.41
N ARG A 70 -1.03 -7.92 -18.39
CA ARG A 70 -0.62 -8.38 -19.73
C ARG A 70 0.29 -7.36 -20.41
N LEU A 71 -0.09 -6.08 -20.40
CA LEU A 71 0.69 -5.00 -21.00
C LEU A 71 2.07 -4.86 -20.34
N ALA A 72 2.13 -4.96 -19.02
CA ALA A 72 3.41 -4.97 -18.29
C ALA A 72 4.27 -6.19 -18.65
N MET A 73 3.68 -7.37 -18.78
CA MET A 73 4.36 -8.60 -19.20
C MET A 73 4.93 -8.47 -20.62
N GLU A 74 4.15 -7.90 -21.54
CA GLU A 74 4.57 -7.66 -22.92
C GLU A 74 5.74 -6.68 -23.01
N PHE A 75 5.71 -5.61 -22.23
CA PHE A 75 6.79 -4.62 -22.22
C PHE A 75 8.13 -5.21 -21.73
N VAL A 76 8.11 -6.10 -20.75
CA VAL A 76 9.31 -6.77 -20.24
C VAL A 76 9.59 -8.11 -20.93
N GLU A 77 8.84 -8.43 -21.99
CA GLU A 77 9.00 -9.62 -22.84
C GLU A 77 8.91 -10.95 -22.08
N THR A 78 7.96 -11.08 -21.15
CA THR A 78 7.70 -12.32 -20.41
C THR A 78 6.30 -12.89 -20.67
N LYS A 79 6.17 -14.21 -20.51
CA LYS A 79 4.89 -14.93 -20.57
C LYS A 79 4.46 -15.50 -19.21
N GLU A 80 5.27 -15.29 -18.18
CA GLU A 80 5.01 -15.76 -16.81
C GLU A 80 4.87 -14.56 -15.85
N ALA A 81 3.82 -14.58 -15.04
CA ALA A 81 3.64 -13.59 -13.97
C ALA A 81 3.12 -14.26 -12.69
N PHE A 82 3.39 -13.60 -11.57
CA PHE A 82 2.81 -13.95 -10.28
C PHE A 82 1.73 -12.95 -9.90
N PHE A 83 0.70 -13.44 -9.26
CA PHE A 83 -0.32 -12.60 -8.62
C PHE A 83 -0.31 -12.95 -7.14
N ASN A 84 0.15 -12.02 -6.32
CA ASN A 84 0.11 -12.15 -4.87
C ASN A 84 -1.26 -11.76 -4.35
N PHE A 85 -1.87 -12.65 -3.59
CA PHE A 85 -3.12 -12.41 -2.90
C PHE A 85 -2.96 -12.62 -1.41
N ASN A 86 -3.58 -11.74 -0.64
CA ASN A 86 -4.11 -12.14 0.66
C ASN A 86 -5.05 -13.35 0.49
N ARG A 87 -4.84 -14.41 1.28
CA ARG A 87 -5.63 -15.65 1.17
C ARG A 87 -7.14 -15.43 1.28
N SER A 88 -7.63 -14.59 2.20
CA SER A 88 -9.07 -14.38 2.37
C SER A 88 -9.68 -13.67 1.16
N LEU A 89 -8.95 -12.71 0.58
CA LEU A 89 -9.34 -12.03 -0.66
C LEU A 89 -9.41 -13.02 -1.82
N TYR A 90 -8.42 -13.90 -1.96
CA TYR A 90 -8.42 -14.94 -2.98
C TYR A 90 -9.62 -15.86 -2.85
N GLU A 91 -9.90 -16.36 -1.64
CA GLU A 91 -11.01 -17.29 -1.40
C GLU A 91 -12.34 -16.67 -1.85
N ARG A 92 -12.57 -15.40 -1.51
CA ARG A 92 -13.74 -14.62 -1.93
C ARG A 92 -13.85 -14.46 -3.45
N LEU A 93 -12.74 -14.19 -4.15
CA LEU A 93 -12.74 -13.85 -5.58
C LEU A 93 -12.31 -14.99 -6.51
N SER A 94 -12.03 -16.17 -5.97
CA SER A 94 -11.33 -17.27 -6.66
C SER A 94 -11.96 -17.66 -8.00
N SER A 95 -13.28 -17.77 -8.06
CA SER A 95 -13.98 -18.14 -9.31
C SER A 95 -13.76 -17.14 -10.43
N LYS A 96 -13.80 -15.83 -10.11
CA LYS A 96 -13.59 -14.75 -11.07
C LYS A 96 -12.12 -14.68 -11.50
N MET A 97 -11.19 -14.76 -10.54
CA MET A 97 -9.74 -14.75 -10.82
C MET A 97 -9.31 -15.94 -11.69
N GLU A 98 -9.81 -17.14 -11.39
CA GLU A 98 -9.53 -18.34 -12.17
C GLU A 98 -10.12 -18.26 -13.58
N TYR A 99 -11.30 -17.65 -13.74
CA TYR A 99 -11.88 -17.40 -15.07
C TYR A 99 -10.99 -16.49 -15.93
N VAL A 100 -10.58 -15.34 -15.40
CA VAL A 100 -9.74 -14.37 -16.13
C VAL A 100 -8.36 -14.97 -16.43
N SER A 101 -7.76 -15.67 -15.47
CA SER A 101 -6.50 -16.40 -15.66
C SER A 101 -6.60 -17.46 -16.77
N ARG A 102 -7.73 -18.18 -16.89
CA ARG A 102 -7.94 -19.10 -18.01
C ARG A 102 -8.00 -18.38 -19.36
N GLN A 103 -8.57 -17.17 -19.45
CA GLN A 103 -8.55 -16.41 -20.70
C GLN A 103 -7.14 -15.95 -21.06
N MET A 104 -6.36 -15.52 -20.07
CA MET A 104 -4.94 -15.18 -20.24
C MET A 104 -4.13 -16.37 -20.76
N ARG A 105 -4.37 -17.57 -20.23
CA ARG A 105 -3.70 -18.80 -20.69
C ARG A 105 -3.98 -19.12 -22.16
N LYS A 106 -5.20 -18.88 -22.65
CA LYS A 106 -5.52 -19.06 -24.08
C LYS A 106 -4.73 -18.12 -25.00
N GLN A 107 -4.29 -16.99 -24.48
CA GLN A 107 -3.43 -16.02 -25.18
C GLN A 107 -1.92 -16.30 -24.98
N GLY A 108 -1.58 -17.39 -24.27
CA GLY A 108 -0.20 -17.79 -24.00
C GLY A 108 0.44 -17.14 -22.77
N TYR A 109 -0.35 -16.51 -21.89
CA TYR A 109 0.13 -15.91 -20.63
C TYR A 109 -0.19 -16.83 -19.44
N ALA A 110 0.85 -17.20 -18.69
CA ALA A 110 0.74 -18.03 -17.49
C ALA A 110 0.78 -17.17 -16.24
N ILE A 111 -0.34 -17.14 -15.50
CA ILE A 111 -0.45 -16.46 -14.21
C ILE A 111 -0.46 -17.49 -13.08
N THR A 112 0.49 -17.35 -12.15
CA THR A 112 0.60 -18.15 -10.93
C THR A 112 0.06 -17.36 -9.75
N PHE A 113 -0.99 -17.88 -9.12
CA PHE A 113 -1.57 -17.27 -7.92
C PHE A 113 -0.83 -17.72 -6.67
N PHE A 114 -0.17 -16.78 -6.00
CA PHE A 114 0.44 -16.97 -4.68
C PHE A 114 -0.51 -16.44 -3.61
N LYS A 115 -0.74 -17.23 -2.56
CA LYS A 115 -1.76 -16.96 -1.53
C LYS A 115 -1.08 -16.86 -0.19
N GLU A 116 -0.69 -15.66 0.19
CA GLU A 116 0.01 -15.42 1.44
C GLU A 116 -0.95 -15.40 2.63
N THR A 117 -0.38 -15.63 3.82
CA THR A 117 -1.08 -15.31 5.06
C THR A 117 -1.16 -13.79 5.19
N PRO A 118 -2.35 -13.22 5.49
CA PRO A 118 -2.52 -11.79 5.67
C PRO A 118 -1.46 -11.22 6.63
N SER A 119 -0.70 -10.26 6.17
CA SER A 119 0.22 -9.46 6.99
C SER A 119 0.58 -8.19 6.25
N TYR A 120 0.87 -7.13 6.99
CA TYR A 120 1.38 -5.90 6.41
C TYR A 120 2.71 -6.13 5.70
N ILE A 121 3.61 -6.91 6.33
CA ILE A 121 4.94 -7.14 5.80
C ILE A 121 4.93 -7.96 4.51
N GLY A 122 3.92 -8.83 4.32
CA GLY A 122 3.72 -9.57 3.06
C GLY A 122 3.54 -8.64 1.86
N GLY A 123 3.00 -7.44 2.08
CA GLY A 123 2.85 -6.39 1.08
C GLY A 123 4.14 -5.66 0.71
N GLU A 124 5.22 -5.74 1.51
CA GLU A 124 6.50 -5.09 1.19
C GLU A 124 7.16 -5.80 0.00
N GLU A 125 7.58 -5.02 -1.01
CA GLU A 125 8.01 -5.55 -2.31
C GLU A 125 9.04 -6.68 -2.22
N THR A 126 10.04 -6.58 -1.34
CA THR A 126 11.11 -7.57 -1.23
C THR A 126 10.79 -8.72 -0.27
N ALA A 127 9.97 -8.48 0.75
CA ALA A 127 9.42 -9.52 1.60
C ALA A 127 8.49 -10.45 0.81
N LEU A 128 7.68 -9.89 -0.09
CA LEU A 128 6.86 -10.63 -1.05
C LEU A 128 7.70 -11.60 -1.89
N LEU A 129 8.84 -11.13 -2.42
CA LEU A 129 9.74 -11.99 -3.19
C LEU A 129 10.23 -13.18 -2.36
N ASN A 130 10.57 -12.95 -1.09
CA ASN A 130 10.96 -14.03 -0.18
C ASN A 130 9.80 -15.00 0.08
N ALA A 131 8.57 -14.49 0.22
CA ALA A 131 7.39 -15.33 0.42
C ALA A 131 7.17 -16.26 -0.78
N ILE A 132 7.20 -15.74 -2.01
CA ILE A 132 7.05 -16.54 -3.24
C ILE A 132 8.18 -17.57 -3.39
N GLU A 133 9.40 -17.24 -2.95
CA GLU A 133 10.55 -18.13 -2.96
C GLU A 133 10.54 -19.18 -1.82
N GLY A 134 9.52 -19.20 -0.96
CA GLY A 134 9.43 -20.12 0.18
C GLY A 134 10.42 -19.81 1.31
N LYS A 135 10.93 -18.58 1.36
CA LYS A 135 11.82 -18.07 2.41
C LYS A 135 11.03 -17.37 3.51
N ARG A 136 11.72 -17.00 4.59
CA ARG A 136 11.13 -16.17 5.64
C ARG A 136 10.66 -14.84 5.05
N VAL A 137 9.44 -14.43 5.39
CA VAL A 137 8.83 -13.17 4.94
C VAL A 137 9.46 -12.00 5.69
N GLU A 138 10.58 -11.52 5.15
CA GLU A 138 11.31 -10.37 5.67
C GLU A 138 11.89 -9.55 4.50
N PRO A 139 12.00 -8.22 4.63
CA PRO A 139 12.56 -7.38 3.57
C PRO A 139 14.02 -7.74 3.26
N ARG A 140 14.43 -7.58 2.00
CA ARG A 140 15.80 -7.80 1.52
C ARG A 140 16.63 -6.52 1.63
N LEU A 141 17.94 -6.68 1.73
CA LEU A 141 18.88 -5.56 1.65
C LEU A 141 18.82 -4.96 0.24
N LYS A 142 18.74 -3.63 0.18
CA LYS A 142 18.76 -2.84 -1.04
C LYS A 142 19.98 -1.91 -0.98
N PRO A 143 20.83 -1.84 -2.03
CA PRO A 143 20.83 -2.63 -3.27
C PRO A 143 21.29 -4.09 -3.07
N PRO A 144 20.99 -5.00 -4.03
CA PRO A 144 20.30 -4.75 -5.31
C PRO A 144 18.78 -4.55 -5.13
N TYR A 145 18.19 -3.73 -6.01
CA TYR A 145 16.74 -3.52 -6.03
C TYR A 145 16.01 -4.65 -6.80
N PRO A 146 14.69 -4.87 -6.58
CA PRO A 146 13.92 -5.87 -7.33
C PRO A 146 14.03 -5.75 -8.85
N SER A 147 14.19 -4.53 -9.36
CA SER A 147 14.39 -4.25 -10.78
C SER A 147 15.69 -4.81 -11.34
N GLN A 148 16.68 -5.10 -10.49
CA GLN A 148 17.97 -5.67 -10.87
C GLN A 148 18.05 -7.17 -10.53
N ALA A 149 17.68 -7.53 -9.29
CA ALA A 149 17.71 -8.89 -8.78
C ALA A 149 16.54 -9.12 -7.82
N GLY A 150 15.37 -9.42 -8.40
CA GLY A 150 14.13 -9.68 -7.70
C GLY A 150 13.86 -11.16 -7.50
N LEU A 151 12.75 -11.64 -8.05
CA LEU A 151 12.26 -13.00 -7.92
C LEU A 151 13.24 -14.00 -8.55
N PHE A 152 13.69 -14.98 -7.77
CA PHE A 152 14.70 -15.96 -8.16
C PHE A 152 16.01 -15.33 -8.65
N GLY A 153 16.33 -14.11 -8.21
CA GLY A 153 17.49 -13.35 -8.65
C GLY A 153 17.33 -12.69 -10.03
N CYS A 154 16.16 -12.77 -10.66
CA CYS A 154 15.88 -12.17 -11.95
C CYS A 154 15.28 -10.75 -11.81
N PRO A 155 15.52 -9.83 -12.77
CA PRO A 155 14.83 -8.55 -12.82
C PRO A 155 13.32 -8.72 -12.73
N THR A 156 12.70 -8.03 -11.78
CA THR A 156 11.28 -8.21 -11.47
C THR A 156 10.56 -6.88 -11.38
N LEU A 157 9.47 -6.78 -12.13
CA LEU A 157 8.56 -5.64 -12.10
C LEU A 157 7.41 -5.94 -11.14
N ILE A 158 7.22 -5.12 -10.11
CA ILE A 158 6.17 -5.29 -9.09
C ILE A 158 5.26 -4.06 -9.12
N HIS A 159 3.96 -4.30 -9.30
CA HIS A 159 2.92 -3.27 -9.31
C HIS A 159 1.76 -3.61 -8.40
N ASN A 160 1.18 -2.58 -7.80
CA ASN A 160 -0.09 -2.66 -7.08
C ASN A 160 -1.26 -2.87 -8.08
N VAL A 161 -2.38 -3.41 -7.61
CA VAL A 161 -3.60 -3.67 -8.41
C VAL A 161 -4.08 -2.42 -9.14
N GLU A 162 -4.28 -1.31 -8.44
CA GLU A 162 -4.74 -0.05 -9.04
C GLU A 162 -3.74 0.50 -10.06
N THR A 163 -2.44 0.31 -9.83
CA THR A 163 -1.42 0.73 -10.82
C THR A 163 -1.58 -0.03 -12.13
N LEU A 164 -1.91 -1.32 -12.09
CA LEU A 164 -2.18 -2.11 -13.30
C LEU A 164 -3.49 -1.69 -13.96
N PHE A 165 -4.52 -1.39 -13.18
CA PHE A 165 -5.76 -0.79 -13.71
C PHE A 165 -5.46 0.51 -14.47
N ASP A 166 -4.70 1.43 -13.87
CA ASP A 166 -4.33 2.70 -14.49
C ASP A 166 -3.50 2.50 -15.76
N ILE A 167 -2.56 1.54 -15.78
CA ILE A 167 -1.79 1.18 -16.98
C ILE A 167 -2.72 0.78 -18.13
N ALA A 168 -3.77 0.01 -17.86
CA ALA A 168 -4.76 -0.35 -18.87
C ALA A 168 -5.61 0.84 -19.31
N CYS A 169 -5.95 1.77 -18.40
CA CYS A 169 -6.65 3.01 -18.74
C CYS A 169 -5.81 3.91 -19.65
N VAL A 170 -4.51 4.04 -19.39
CA VAL A 170 -3.59 4.79 -20.27
C VAL A 170 -3.54 4.15 -21.66
N ALA A 171 -3.44 2.81 -21.73
CA ALA A 171 -3.42 2.11 -23.01
C ALA A 171 -4.68 2.28 -23.85
N ASP A 172 -5.84 2.43 -23.20
CA ASP A 172 -7.13 2.63 -23.85
C ASP A 172 -7.49 4.12 -24.02
N ASN A 173 -6.61 5.05 -23.64
CA ASN A 173 -6.86 6.49 -23.65
C ASN A 173 -8.09 6.90 -22.81
N THR A 174 -8.27 6.26 -21.65
CA THR A 174 -9.35 6.51 -20.67
C THR A 174 -8.82 6.90 -19.29
N PHE A 175 -7.52 7.20 -19.16
CA PHE A 175 -6.95 7.65 -17.89
C PHE A 175 -7.34 9.11 -17.64
N THR A 176 -7.84 9.39 -16.43
CA THR A 176 -8.51 10.66 -16.08
C THR A 176 -7.87 11.38 -14.89
N HIS A 177 -6.66 11.00 -14.47
CA HIS A 177 -6.05 11.49 -13.21
C HIS A 177 -6.97 11.31 -11.98
N GLU A 178 -7.69 10.20 -11.97
CA GLU A 178 -8.49 9.77 -10.84
C GLU A 178 -7.78 8.62 -10.12
N ARG A 179 -8.18 8.39 -8.88
CA ARG A 179 -7.72 7.28 -8.05
C ARG A 179 -8.85 6.75 -7.18
N PHE A 180 -8.66 5.54 -6.67
CA PHE A 180 -9.61 4.92 -5.77
C PHE A 180 -9.30 5.28 -4.31
N TYR A 181 -10.31 5.82 -3.63
CA TYR A 181 -10.28 6.17 -2.22
C TYR A 181 -11.01 5.13 -1.38
N SER A 182 -10.35 4.57 -0.37
CA SER A 182 -10.98 3.73 0.66
C SER A 182 -11.40 4.60 1.84
N ILE A 183 -12.69 4.76 2.09
CA ILE A 183 -13.18 5.65 3.15
C ILE A 183 -13.79 4.83 4.28
N SER A 184 -13.32 5.08 5.51
CA SER A 184 -13.75 4.42 6.73
C SER A 184 -14.03 5.41 7.85
N GLU A 185 -14.86 4.98 8.80
CA GLU A 185 -15.13 5.68 10.06
C GLU A 185 -14.92 4.73 11.23
N ASN A 186 -13.93 4.99 12.07
CA ASN A 186 -13.58 4.16 13.22
C ASN A 186 -13.51 2.66 12.88
N GLU A 187 -12.69 2.32 11.89
CA GLU A 187 -12.47 0.99 11.29
C GLU A 187 -13.67 0.42 10.51
N LYS A 188 -14.80 1.12 10.45
CA LYS A 188 -15.97 0.70 9.68
C LYS A 188 -15.89 1.21 8.24
N PRO A 189 -15.83 0.33 7.23
CA PRO A 189 -15.83 0.76 5.83
C PRO A 189 -17.13 1.47 5.45
N LEU A 190 -17.00 2.63 4.82
CA LEU A 190 -18.12 3.38 4.23
C LEU A 190 -18.23 3.16 2.72
N GLY A 191 -17.10 3.00 2.02
CA GLY A 191 -17.12 2.75 0.58
C GLY A 191 -15.78 2.95 -0.12
N VAL A 192 -15.77 2.62 -1.41
CA VAL A 192 -14.67 2.94 -2.33
C VAL A 192 -15.18 3.89 -3.39
N HIS A 193 -14.48 5.01 -3.58
CA HIS A 193 -14.86 6.07 -4.52
C HIS A 193 -13.74 6.33 -5.51
N HIS A 194 -14.07 6.48 -6.80
CA HIS A 194 -13.11 6.82 -7.85
C HIS A 194 -13.24 8.30 -8.16
N LEU A 195 -12.27 9.10 -7.70
CA LEU A 195 -12.33 10.56 -7.70
C LEU A 195 -10.97 11.16 -8.08
N PRO A 196 -10.89 12.45 -8.45
CA PRO A 196 -9.62 13.08 -8.85
C PRO A 196 -8.51 12.97 -7.79
N ASP A 197 -7.27 12.80 -8.25
CA ASP A 197 -6.10 12.60 -7.38
C ASP A 197 -5.43 13.89 -6.89
N ASP A 198 -5.89 15.03 -7.36
CA ASP A 198 -5.48 16.38 -6.96
C ASP A 198 -6.47 17.05 -6.00
N TRP A 199 -7.52 16.34 -5.55
CA TRP A 199 -8.49 16.87 -4.60
C TRP A 199 -7.97 16.87 -3.17
N THR A 200 -8.43 17.83 -2.37
CA THR A 200 -8.18 17.87 -0.94
C THR A 200 -9.00 16.79 -0.24
N ILE A 201 -8.59 16.43 0.98
CA ILE A 201 -9.31 15.42 1.77
C ILE A 201 -10.77 15.83 1.96
N ARG A 202 -11.03 17.12 2.21
CA ARG A 202 -12.37 17.66 2.37
C ARG A 202 -13.22 17.48 1.11
N GLN A 203 -12.68 17.79 -0.07
CA GLN A 203 -13.41 17.62 -1.34
C GLN A 203 -13.78 16.16 -1.60
N VAL A 204 -12.87 15.23 -1.30
CA VAL A 204 -13.14 13.79 -1.42
C VAL A 204 -14.27 13.36 -0.49
N LEU A 205 -14.26 13.81 0.77
CA LEU A 205 -15.31 13.47 1.74
C LEU A 205 -16.68 14.07 1.39
N GLU A 206 -16.71 15.27 0.83
CA GLU A 206 -17.94 15.94 0.39
C GLU A 206 -18.59 15.22 -0.78
N GLU A 207 -17.82 14.90 -1.83
CA GLU A 207 -18.33 14.17 -2.99
C GLU A 207 -18.73 12.74 -2.65
N ALA A 208 -18.03 12.11 -1.70
CA ALA A 208 -18.40 10.79 -1.18
C ALA A 208 -19.60 10.82 -0.21
N GLU A 209 -20.16 12.00 0.10
CA GLU A 209 -21.22 12.19 1.10
C GLU A 209 -20.86 11.59 2.48
N CYS A 210 -19.57 11.60 2.83
CA CYS A 210 -19.02 10.95 4.02
C CYS A 210 -18.60 11.93 5.13
N VAL A 211 -18.88 13.23 4.98
CA VAL A 211 -18.52 14.24 6.00
C VAL A 211 -19.26 13.98 7.32
N PRO A 212 -18.55 13.75 8.44
CA PRO A 212 -19.18 13.57 9.74
C PRO A 212 -19.92 14.83 10.23
N SER A 213 -20.98 14.61 11.03
CA SER A 213 -21.74 15.70 11.67
C SER A 213 -21.15 16.17 13.01
N TYR A 214 -20.10 15.49 13.49
CA TYR A 214 -19.40 15.75 14.75
C TYR A 214 -17.98 16.24 14.47
N ASP A 215 -17.31 16.82 15.48
CA ASP A 215 -15.90 17.23 15.35
C ASP A 215 -15.00 15.99 15.19
N PHE A 216 -14.17 16.00 14.15
CA PHE A 216 -13.39 14.83 13.74
C PHE A 216 -11.97 15.21 13.33
N PHE A 217 -11.11 14.19 13.25
CA PHE A 217 -9.82 14.24 12.57
C PHE A 217 -9.71 13.04 11.63
N VAL A 218 -8.74 13.09 10.72
CA VAL A 218 -8.54 12.07 9.69
C VAL A 218 -7.14 11.51 9.72
N GLN A 219 -7.01 10.22 9.44
CA GLN A 219 -5.74 9.58 9.10
C GLN A 219 -5.79 9.14 7.64
N VAL A 220 -4.78 9.48 6.85
CA VAL A 220 -4.82 9.29 5.38
C VAL A 220 -3.66 8.47 4.84
N GLY A 221 -3.91 7.68 3.81
CA GLY A 221 -2.89 6.87 3.14
C GLY A 221 -2.52 5.56 3.84
N GLY A 222 -3.13 5.30 5.00
CA GLY A 222 -3.10 4.06 5.78
C GLY A 222 -3.57 4.32 7.21
N SER A 223 -4.50 3.52 7.74
CA SER A 223 -5.05 3.73 9.10
C SER A 223 -4.08 3.34 10.23
N ALA A 224 -2.87 2.88 9.89
CA ALA A 224 -1.80 2.69 10.86
C ALA A 224 -0.54 3.50 10.55
N SER A 225 -0.19 3.70 9.27
CA SER A 225 1.08 4.33 8.88
C SER A 225 0.97 5.76 8.33
N GLY A 226 -0.26 6.21 8.04
CA GLY A 226 -0.54 7.49 7.42
C GLY A 226 -0.42 8.69 8.36
N PRO A 227 -0.19 9.92 7.83
CA PRO A 227 -0.29 11.14 8.61
C PRO A 227 -1.71 11.40 9.11
N VAL A 228 -1.80 12.10 10.24
CA VAL A 228 -3.04 12.51 10.88
C VAL A 228 -3.24 14.01 10.75
N PHE A 229 -4.42 14.43 10.31
CA PHE A 229 -4.78 15.82 10.06
C PHE A 229 -6.05 16.20 10.81
N GLY A 230 -6.08 17.43 11.33
CA GLY A 230 -7.31 18.04 11.84
C GLY A 230 -8.32 18.32 10.71
N SER A 231 -9.57 18.57 11.08
CA SER A 231 -10.63 18.92 10.11
C SER A 231 -10.33 20.19 9.32
N ASP A 232 -9.66 21.16 9.95
CA ASP A 232 -9.17 22.40 9.33
C ASP A 232 -8.09 22.12 8.29
N GLN A 233 -7.15 21.23 8.61
CA GLN A 233 -6.08 20.84 7.69
C GLN A 233 -6.61 20.04 6.50
N ALA A 234 -7.68 19.26 6.69
CA ALA A 234 -8.32 18.49 5.62
C ALA A 234 -8.86 19.38 4.47
N GLU A 235 -9.08 20.68 4.71
CA GLU A 235 -9.48 21.63 3.66
C GLU A 235 -8.37 21.90 2.63
N THR A 236 -7.11 21.75 3.03
CA THR A 236 -5.94 22.08 2.21
C THR A 236 -5.03 20.90 1.90
N GLU A 237 -5.02 19.89 2.77
CA GLU A 237 -4.18 18.70 2.61
C GLU A 237 -4.81 17.71 1.64
N HIS A 238 -3.96 16.97 0.93
CA HIS A 238 -4.37 15.94 -0.03
C HIS A 238 -4.17 14.53 0.54
N VAL A 239 -4.90 13.56 -0.01
CA VAL A 239 -4.74 12.16 0.39
C VAL A 239 -3.44 11.61 -0.20
N SER A 240 -2.52 11.23 0.69
CA SER A 240 -1.24 10.61 0.31
C SER A 240 -1.31 9.08 0.38
N GLY A 241 -0.20 8.40 0.07
CA GLY A 241 -0.06 6.97 0.31
C GLY A 241 -1.03 6.11 -0.51
N ALA A 242 -1.60 5.08 0.14
CA ALA A 242 -2.45 4.08 -0.50
C ALA A 242 -3.88 4.56 -0.80
N GLY A 243 -4.20 5.84 -0.56
CA GLY A 243 -5.52 6.38 -0.89
C GLY A 243 -6.62 6.03 0.11
N SER A 244 -6.31 5.69 1.36
CA SER A 244 -7.33 5.56 2.39
C SER A 244 -7.59 6.87 3.14
N ILE A 245 -8.80 7.03 3.65
CA ILE A 245 -9.21 8.09 4.58
C ILE A 245 -9.95 7.40 5.73
N GLU A 246 -9.40 7.48 6.92
CA GLU A 246 -10.00 6.98 8.15
C GLU A 246 -10.40 8.15 9.03
N MET A 247 -11.69 8.23 9.36
CA MET A 247 -12.23 9.30 10.18
C MET A 247 -12.39 8.84 11.62
N TYR A 248 -11.99 9.70 12.55
CA TYR A 248 -12.12 9.48 13.99
C TYR A 248 -12.83 10.66 14.65
N PRO A 249 -13.76 10.43 15.59
CA PRO A 249 -14.26 11.48 16.47
C PRO A 249 -13.12 12.14 17.23
N LEU A 250 -13.17 13.47 17.43
CA LEU A 250 -12.19 14.20 18.24
C LEU A 250 -12.20 13.75 19.71
N THR A 251 -13.31 13.13 20.14
CA THR A 251 -13.46 12.52 21.47
C THR A 251 -12.78 11.16 21.63
N THR A 252 -12.17 10.61 20.57
CA THR A 252 -11.43 9.34 20.63
C THR A 252 -10.35 9.43 21.70
N ASP A 253 -10.28 8.44 22.61
CA ASP A 253 -9.26 8.39 23.65
C ASP A 253 -7.87 8.26 23.00
N PRO A 254 -6.96 9.24 23.20
CA PRO A 254 -5.62 9.19 22.64
C PRO A 254 -4.85 7.93 23.04
N LYS A 255 -5.07 7.41 24.26
CA LYS A 255 -4.39 6.22 24.75
C LYS A 255 -4.87 4.96 24.03
N GLU A 256 -6.17 4.85 23.76
CA GLU A 256 -6.74 3.71 23.02
C GLU A 256 -6.23 3.70 21.57
N LEU A 257 -6.23 4.86 20.91
CA LEU A 257 -5.74 4.97 19.52
C LEU A 257 -4.23 4.66 19.41
N LEU A 258 -3.41 5.21 20.31
CA LEU A 258 -1.98 4.91 20.34
C LEU A 258 -1.73 3.42 20.61
N GLN A 259 -2.49 2.81 21.52
CA GLN A 259 -2.37 1.38 21.82
C GLN A 259 -2.72 0.53 20.58
N HIS A 260 -3.79 0.90 19.85
CA HIS A 260 -4.18 0.23 18.61
C HIS A 260 -3.02 0.25 17.59
N TRP A 261 -2.41 1.41 17.35
CA TRP A 261 -1.27 1.51 16.44
C TRP A 261 -0.06 0.72 16.95
N PHE A 262 0.31 0.82 18.22
CA PHE A 262 1.46 0.09 18.76
C PHE A 262 1.28 -1.43 18.70
N ASP A 263 0.07 -1.93 18.98
CA ASP A 263 -0.27 -3.34 18.86
C ASP A 263 -0.18 -3.81 17.40
N PHE A 264 -0.63 -2.98 16.44
CA PHE A 264 -0.44 -3.24 15.01
C PHE A 264 1.06 -3.40 14.67
N TYR A 265 1.90 -2.41 15.01
CA TYR A 265 3.33 -2.47 14.70
C TYR A 265 4.06 -3.63 15.43
N ALA A 266 3.64 -3.98 16.64
CA ALA A 266 4.17 -5.12 17.37
C ALA A 266 3.81 -6.46 16.70
N ARG A 267 2.57 -6.60 16.23
CA ARG A 267 2.08 -7.80 15.55
C ARG A 267 2.67 -7.97 14.15
N GLU A 268 2.79 -6.88 13.39
CA GLU A 268 3.20 -6.91 11.98
C GLU A 268 4.72 -6.93 11.78
N SER A 269 5.50 -6.78 12.85
CA SER A 269 6.96 -6.83 12.76
C SER A 269 7.45 -8.22 12.31
N CYS A 270 8.23 -8.27 11.23
CA CYS A 270 8.90 -9.52 10.82
C CYS A 270 10.01 -9.98 11.78
N GLY A 271 10.43 -9.10 12.71
CA GLY A 271 11.46 -9.39 13.70
C GLY A 271 12.90 -9.36 13.18
N LYS A 272 13.16 -8.80 11.98
CA LYS A 272 14.50 -8.75 11.37
C LYS A 272 15.44 -7.75 12.03
N CYS A 273 15.00 -6.52 12.26
CA CYS A 273 15.83 -5.47 12.85
C CYS A 273 15.40 -5.16 14.28
N THR A 274 16.38 -4.99 15.17
CA THR A 274 16.17 -4.67 16.59
C THR A 274 15.31 -3.42 16.83
N PRO A 275 15.54 -2.26 16.18
CA PRO A 275 14.75 -1.07 16.47
C PRO A 275 13.26 -1.28 16.23
N CYS A 276 12.87 -1.90 15.10
CA CYS A 276 11.47 -2.22 14.86
C CYS A 276 10.96 -3.29 15.82
N LYS A 277 11.65 -4.43 15.95
CA LYS A 277 11.20 -5.58 16.76
C LYS A 277 10.99 -5.23 18.23
N MET A 278 12.01 -4.65 18.85
CA MET A 278 11.97 -4.30 20.27
C MET A 278 11.26 -2.98 20.49
N GLY A 279 11.41 -2.01 19.59
CA GLY A 279 10.77 -0.71 19.71
C GLY A 279 9.25 -0.82 19.70
N SER A 280 8.66 -1.49 18.70
CA SER A 280 7.20 -1.63 18.65
C SER A 280 6.64 -2.44 19.82
N TYR A 281 7.33 -3.52 20.23
CA TYR A 281 6.95 -4.28 21.42
C TYR A 281 7.01 -3.41 22.69
N ASN A 282 8.10 -2.66 22.87
CA ASN A 282 8.29 -1.81 24.05
C ASN A 282 7.27 -0.68 24.10
N LEU A 283 6.95 -0.04 22.97
CA LEU A 283 5.89 0.98 22.90
C LEU A 283 4.54 0.43 23.38
N ALA A 284 4.15 -0.75 22.86
CA ALA A 284 2.91 -1.40 23.25
C ALA A 284 2.87 -1.78 24.74
N GLN A 285 3.98 -2.27 25.31
CA GLN A 285 4.04 -2.61 26.73
C GLN A 285 4.09 -1.37 27.64
N LEU A 286 4.86 -0.36 27.24
CA LEU A 286 5.03 0.89 27.98
C LEU A 286 3.69 1.60 28.15
N LEU A 287 2.94 1.78 27.07
CA LEU A 287 1.65 2.45 27.12
C LEU A 287 0.62 1.67 27.96
N LYS A 288 0.60 0.34 27.81
CA LYS A 288 -0.29 -0.54 28.57
C LYS A 288 -0.03 -0.51 30.08
N ALA A 289 1.24 -0.39 30.49
CA ALA A 289 1.64 -0.34 31.89
C ALA A 289 1.48 1.04 32.54
N SER A 290 1.39 2.11 31.72
CA SER A 290 1.34 3.49 32.21
C SER A 290 -0.09 3.92 32.53
N GLN A 291 -0.29 4.81 33.50
CA GLN A 291 -1.60 5.44 33.73
C GLN A 291 -1.82 6.57 32.72
N GLU A 292 -0.87 7.49 32.65
CA GLU A 292 -0.80 8.57 31.65
C GLU A 292 0.08 8.17 30.46
N ILE A 293 0.06 8.96 29.38
CA ILE A 293 0.85 8.69 28.18
C ILE A 293 2.30 9.19 28.39
N PRO A 294 3.31 8.30 28.43
CA PRO A 294 4.71 8.68 28.65
C PRO A 294 5.35 9.20 27.35
N TRP A 295 5.01 10.43 26.97
CA TRP A 295 5.38 11.00 25.67
C TRP A 295 6.89 11.07 25.42
N GLN A 296 7.69 11.36 26.45
CA GLN A 296 9.13 11.48 26.27
C GLN A 296 9.74 10.14 25.85
N GLU A 297 9.44 9.08 26.58
CA GLU A 297 9.92 7.73 26.34
C GLU A 297 9.38 7.16 25.03
N ILE A 298 8.11 7.46 24.70
CA ILE A 298 7.52 7.10 23.40
C ILE A 298 8.32 7.75 22.27
N MET A 299 8.58 9.06 22.36
CA MET A 299 9.27 9.79 21.29
C MET A 299 10.72 9.33 21.12
N GLU A 300 11.44 9.02 22.21
CA GLU A 300 12.80 8.45 22.13
C GLU A 300 12.83 7.13 21.34
N ILE A 301 11.85 6.26 21.57
CA ILE A 301 11.73 4.99 20.83
C ILE A 301 11.32 5.24 19.37
N VAL A 302 10.33 6.11 19.15
CA VAL A 302 9.81 6.44 17.81
C VAL A 302 10.90 7.05 16.93
N ASP A 303 11.68 8.00 17.45
CA ASP A 303 12.78 8.63 16.72
C ASP A 303 13.89 7.63 16.39
N THR A 304 14.18 6.71 17.32
CA THR A 304 15.13 5.61 17.08
C THR A 304 14.62 4.68 15.97
N MET A 305 13.33 4.33 16.00
CA MET A 305 12.71 3.49 14.97
C MET A 305 12.71 4.16 13.61
N GLU A 306 12.40 5.46 13.53
CA GLU A 306 12.46 6.24 12.29
C GLU A 306 13.86 6.23 11.67
N ALA A 307 14.87 6.51 12.49
CA ALA A 307 16.24 6.69 12.01
C ALA A 307 16.95 5.36 11.65
N THR A 308 16.60 4.26 12.30
CA THR A 308 17.42 3.02 12.26
C THR A 308 16.67 1.76 11.81
N SER A 309 15.35 1.83 11.57
CA SER A 309 14.61 0.69 11.06
C SER A 309 15.03 0.30 9.64
N PHE A 310 15.06 -1.00 9.40
CA PHE A 310 15.51 -1.54 8.12
C PHE A 310 14.55 -1.28 6.95
N CYS A 311 13.24 -1.21 7.23
CA CYS A 311 12.20 -1.04 6.22
C CYS A 311 11.13 -0.05 6.66
N ALA A 312 10.23 0.27 5.72
CA ALA A 312 9.18 1.25 5.87
C ALA A 312 8.23 0.97 7.05
N LEU A 313 7.92 -0.29 7.39
CA LEU A 313 7.08 -0.59 8.56
C LEU A 313 7.67 0.01 9.85
N GLY A 314 8.95 -0.21 10.09
CA GLY A 314 9.56 0.28 11.33
C GLY A 314 9.71 1.80 11.34
N SER A 315 10.04 2.40 10.20
CA SER A 315 10.24 3.86 10.13
C SER A 315 8.92 4.64 10.05
N SER A 316 7.85 4.05 9.49
CA SER A 316 6.59 4.76 9.25
C SER A 316 5.83 5.10 10.52
N ILE A 317 6.06 4.37 11.63
CA ILE A 317 5.42 4.63 12.93
C ILE A 317 5.58 6.08 13.39
N ALA A 318 6.66 6.75 13.00
CA ALA A 318 6.88 8.14 13.38
C ALA A 318 5.85 9.10 12.78
N THR A 319 5.35 8.82 11.57
CA THR A 319 4.41 9.68 10.86
C THR A 319 3.10 9.89 11.61
N PRO A 320 2.31 8.84 11.93
CA PRO A 320 1.04 9.00 12.64
C PRO A 320 1.26 9.59 14.03
N ILE A 321 2.30 9.14 14.77
CA ILE A 321 2.54 9.57 16.14
C ILE A 321 2.92 11.06 16.19
N LYS A 322 3.86 11.51 15.36
CA LYS A 322 4.30 12.91 15.33
C LYS A 322 3.18 13.84 14.86
N THR A 323 2.47 13.45 13.80
CA THR A 323 1.39 14.28 13.26
C THR A 323 0.19 14.34 14.19
N TYR A 324 -0.23 13.22 14.79
CA TYR A 324 -1.30 13.21 15.79
C TYR A 324 -0.97 14.05 17.02
N ARG A 325 0.23 13.86 17.59
CA ARG A 325 0.72 14.61 18.75
C ARG A 325 0.71 16.12 18.48
N ARG A 326 1.21 16.55 17.32
CA ARG A 326 1.28 17.96 16.94
C ARG A 326 -0.08 18.55 16.56
N ASN A 327 -0.79 17.89 15.64
CA ASN A 327 -1.95 18.45 14.96
C ASN A 327 -3.22 18.33 15.81
N ILE A 328 -3.36 17.25 16.60
CA ILE A 328 -4.60 16.98 17.35
C ILE A 328 -4.42 17.27 18.84
N LEU A 329 -3.31 16.84 19.44
CA LEU A 329 -3.07 17.03 20.87
C LEU A 329 -2.43 18.39 21.22
N GLY A 330 -1.95 19.13 20.22
CA GLY A 330 -1.28 20.42 20.43
C GLY A 330 0.07 20.31 21.17
N LEU A 331 0.69 19.13 21.17
CA LEU A 331 1.95 18.83 21.83
C LEU A 331 3.09 18.90 20.79
N GLY A 332 3.73 20.06 20.67
CA GLY A 332 4.90 20.28 19.79
C GLY A 332 6.17 19.63 20.31
#